data_AF-A0A660W8B9-F1
#
_entry.id   AF-A0A660W8B9-F1
#
_cell.length_a   1.000
_cell.length_b   1.000
_cell.length_c   1.000
_cell.angle_alpha   90.00
_cell.angle_beta   90.00
_cell.angle_gamma   90.00
#
_symmetry.space_group_name_H-M   'P 1'
#
loop_
_entity.id
_entity.type
_entity.pdbx_description
1 polymer ?
#
loop_
_entity_poly.entity_id
_entity_poly.type
_entity_poly.pdbx_seq_one_letter_code
_entity_poly.pdbx_strand_id
1 'polypeptide(L)'
;MPGGEDNLTMVVSRLARRLVPLMILTNLPVENLADAQRVLRYYARRWECEEGIRFLKSQVLMEKIRTFRWAAICRLVLPAVLVMIYLGWIVEENPKLCDRLIRFGEPLPDKPEFLLYGLLTGVTEAINARFYLRRDLL
;
A
#
# COMPACT_ATOMS: atom_id res chain seq x y z
N MET A 1 13.63 -1.84 23.37
CA MET A 1 13.39 -2.56 24.64
C MET A 1 13.43 -1.54 25.77
N PRO A 2 12.66 -1.68 26.86
CA PRO A 2 12.76 -0.73 27.97
C PRO A 2 14.10 -0.94 28.68
N GLY A 3 14.93 0.11 28.75
CA GLY A 3 16.24 0.10 29.43
C GLY A 3 17.48 0.36 28.56
N GLY A 4 17.33 0.65 27.26
CA GLY A 4 18.48 1.05 26.43
C GLY A 4 18.84 2.52 26.64
N GLU A 5 20.09 2.82 26.98
CA GLU A 5 20.70 4.17 26.93
C GLU A 5 20.94 4.60 25.47
N ASP A 6 19.98 4.34 24.58
CA ASP A 6 20.10 4.75 23.19
C ASP A 6 19.86 6.26 23.13
N ASN A 7 20.82 7.00 22.59
CA ASN A 7 20.66 8.43 22.36
C ASN A 7 19.48 8.66 21.39
N LEU A 8 18.38 9.20 21.93
CA LEU A 8 17.20 9.55 21.14
C LEU A 8 17.34 10.97 20.64
N THR A 9 17.09 11.15 19.35
CA THR A 9 17.07 12.46 18.69
C THR A 9 15.66 12.79 18.22
N MET A 10 15.26 14.06 18.36
CA MET A 10 13.97 14.54 17.90
C MET A 10 14.13 15.43 16.67
N VAL A 11 13.46 15.06 15.58
CA VAL A 11 13.39 15.87 14.36
C VAL A 11 12.05 16.58 14.33
N VAL A 12 12.09 17.91 14.24
CA VAL A 12 10.90 18.77 14.19
C VAL A 12 10.77 19.41 12.81
N SER A 13 9.65 19.18 12.13
CA SER A 13 9.33 19.78 10.83
C SER A 13 8.07 20.63 10.93
N ARG A 14 8.18 21.91 10.54
CA ARG A 14 7.06 22.84 10.52
C ARG A 14 6.65 23.14 9.08
N LEU A 15 5.47 22.67 8.68
CA LEU A 15 4.86 23.12 7.44
C LEU A 15 4.08 24.41 7.70
N ALA A 16 4.30 25.44 6.88
CA ALA A 16 3.70 26.77 7.04
C ALA A 16 2.15 26.77 7.15
N ARG A 17 1.49 25.71 6.63
CA ARG A 17 0.03 25.55 6.65
C ARG A 17 -0.51 24.73 7.84
N ARG A 18 0.34 24.17 8.71
CA ARG A 18 -0.10 23.35 9.85
C ARG A 18 0.28 24.00 11.18
N LEU A 19 -0.70 24.13 12.08
CA LEU A 19 -0.52 24.71 13.41
C LEU A 19 0.34 23.83 14.31
N VAL A 20 0.22 22.50 14.16
CA VAL A 20 1.00 21.52 14.93
C VAL A 20 2.20 21.06 14.09
N PRO A 21 3.45 21.25 14.57
CA PRO A 21 4.62 20.75 13.87
C PRO A 21 4.69 19.23 13.95
N LEU A 22 5.23 18.59 12.91
CA LEU A 22 5.51 17.17 12.92
C LEU A 22 6.76 16.94 13.79
N MET A 23 6.62 16.12 14.84
CA MET A 23 7.72 15.74 15.72
C MET A 23 7.97 14.24 15.58
N ILE A 24 9.19 13.87 15.18
CA ILE A 24 9.60 12.47 14.98
C ILE A 24 10.71 12.16 15.98
N LEU A 25 10.47 11.17 16.84
CA LEU A 25 11.48 10.63 17.74
C LEU A 25 12.19 9.46 17.05
N THR A 26 13.52 9.50 16.98
CA THR A 26 14.33 8.50 16.29
C THR A 26 15.58 8.17 17.09
N ASN A 27 16.09 6.95 16.94
CA ASN A 27 17.40 6.53 17.44
C ASN A 27 18.52 6.74 16.40
N LEU A 28 18.19 7.29 15.23
CA LEU A 28 19.18 7.65 14.21
C LEU A 28 19.92 8.92 14.65
N PRO A 29 21.26 8.97 14.53
CA PRO A 29 22.01 10.18 14.76
C PRO A 29 21.62 11.23 13.71
N VAL A 30 21.41 12.48 14.16
CA VAL A 30 21.08 13.62 13.29
C VAL A 30 22.01 14.77 13.66
N GLU A 31 23.03 14.99 12.84
CA GLU A 31 24.03 16.05 13.08
C GLU A 31 23.81 17.24 12.15
N ASN A 32 23.27 17.00 10.96
CA ASN A 32 23.09 18.00 9.92
C ASN A 32 21.68 17.96 9.29
N LEU A 33 21.40 18.95 8.43
CA LEU A 33 20.11 19.06 7.74
C LEU A 33 19.80 17.84 6.84
N ALA A 34 20.82 17.23 6.21
CA ALA A 34 20.62 16.10 5.32
C ALA A 34 20.17 14.85 6.10
N ASP A 35 20.66 14.65 7.32
CA ASP A 35 20.24 13.59 8.21
C ASP A 35 18.78 13.78 8.64
N ALA A 36 18.39 15.00 9.02
CA ALA A 36 17.00 15.32 9.35
C ALA A 36 16.05 15.07 8.16
N GLN A 37 16.47 15.46 6.95
CA GLN A 37 15.72 15.15 5.72
C GLN A 37 15.61 13.65 5.46
N ARG A 38 16.65 12.87 5.77
CA ARG A 38 16.64 11.41 5.66
C ARG A 38 15.62 10.79 6.61
N VAL A 39 15.57 11.24 7.87
CA VAL A 39 14.56 10.82 8.85
C VAL A 39 13.15 11.15 8.35
N LEU A 40 12.94 12.35 7.82
CA LEU A 40 11.66 12.75 7.23
C LEU A 40 11.26 11.85 6.06
N ARG A 41 12.20 11.48 5.17
CA ARG A 41 11.93 10.53 4.06
C ARG A 41 11.55 9.15 4.57
N TYR A 42 12.19 8.65 5.62
CA TYR A 42 11.78 7.38 6.24
C TYR A 42 10.39 7.44 6.85
N TYR A 43 10.05 8.54 7.52
CA TYR A 43 8.71 8.76 8.03
C TYR A 43 7.68 8.90 6.90
N ALA A 44 8.03 9.52 5.78
CA ALA A 44 7.16 9.57 4.60
C ALA A 44 6.89 8.17 4.03
N ARG A 45 7.91 7.30 3.94
CA ARG A 45 7.73 5.90 3.54
C ARG A 45 6.83 5.09 4.47
N ARG A 46 6.80 5.42 5.78
CA ARG A 46 5.83 4.82 6.72
C ARG A 46 4.39 5.10 6.27
N TRP A 47 4.12 6.29 5.72
CA TRP A 47 2.79 6.64 5.20
C TRP A 47 2.38 5.79 4.00
N GLU A 48 3.32 5.36 3.16
CA GLU A 48 3.05 4.44 2.04
C GLU A 48 2.45 3.12 2.53
N CYS A 49 2.83 2.63 3.72
CA CYS A 49 2.21 1.45 4.33
C CYS A 49 0.72 1.66 4.64
N GLU A 50 0.31 2.88 4.99
CA GLU A 50 -1.11 3.19 5.25
C GLU A 50 -1.94 3.08 3.97
N GLU A 51 -1.37 3.44 2.83
CA GLU A 51 -2.02 3.29 1.52
C GLU A 51 -2.18 1.81 1.15
N GLY A 52 -1.18 0.97 1.42
CA GLY A 52 -1.31 -0.49 1.29
C GLY A 52 -2.41 -1.07 2.17
N ILE A 53 -2.51 -0.64 3.43
CA ILE A 53 -3.59 -1.07 4.35
C ILE A 53 -4.96 -0.59 3.82
N ARG A 54 -5.05 0.64 3.31
CA ARG A 54 -6.27 1.18 2.72
C ARG A 54 -6.70 0.38 1.49
N PHE A 55 -5.76 0.01 0.63
CA PHE A 55 -6.01 -0.85 -0.53
C PHE A 55 -6.60 -2.20 -0.11
N LEU A 56 -5.99 -2.90 0.88
CA LEU A 56 -6.50 -4.18 1.37
C LEU A 56 -7.92 -4.08 1.94
N LYS A 57 -8.16 -3.03 2.73
CA LYS A 57 -9.46 -2.77 3.36
C LYS A 57 -10.56 -2.53 2.33
N SER A 58 -10.28 -1.65 1.37
CA SER A 58 -11.27 -1.16 0.41
C SER A 58 -11.46 -2.07 -0.81
N GLN A 59 -10.37 -2.49 -1.45
CA GLN A 59 -10.41 -3.18 -2.74
C GLN A 59 -10.53 -4.68 -2.60
N VAL A 60 -9.89 -5.27 -1.59
CA VAL A 60 -9.90 -6.73 -1.36
C VAL A 60 -11.08 -7.14 -0.46
N LEU A 61 -12.08 -6.26 -0.33
CA LEU A 61 -13.36 -6.49 0.34
C LEU A 61 -13.25 -6.90 1.82
N MET A 62 -12.10 -6.67 2.48
CA MET A 62 -11.91 -7.06 3.88
C MET A 62 -12.96 -6.43 4.80
N GLU A 63 -13.37 -5.20 4.53
CA GLU A 63 -14.41 -4.50 5.31
C GLU A 63 -15.84 -4.95 4.98
N LYS A 64 -16.06 -5.61 3.83
CA LYS A 64 -17.40 -6.07 3.42
C LYS A 64 -17.77 -7.41 4.04
N ILE A 65 -16.78 -8.24 4.38
CA ILE A 65 -17.00 -9.58 4.94
C ILE A 65 -17.30 -9.46 6.44
N ARG A 66 -18.57 -9.64 6.81
CA ARG A 66 -18.99 -9.64 8.23
C ARG A 66 -18.89 -11.03 8.82
N THR A 67 -17.85 -11.31 9.60
CA THR A 67 -17.74 -12.53 10.41
C THR A 67 -17.61 -12.19 11.88
N PHE A 68 -18.33 -12.92 12.75
CA PHE A 68 -18.35 -12.68 14.20
C PHE A 68 -17.28 -13.47 14.98
N ARG A 69 -16.50 -14.33 14.30
CA ARG A 69 -15.48 -15.16 14.93
C ARG A 69 -14.10 -14.56 14.70
N TRP A 70 -13.37 -14.29 15.77
CA TRP A 70 -12.00 -13.77 15.71
C TRP A 70 -11.07 -14.59 14.80
N ALA A 71 -11.10 -15.92 14.95
CA ALA A 71 -10.29 -16.81 14.11
C ALA A 71 -10.65 -16.71 12.62
N ALA A 72 -11.91 -16.42 12.27
CA ALA A 72 -12.31 -16.21 10.87
C ALA A 72 -11.74 -14.89 10.34
N ILE A 73 -11.77 -13.83 11.13
CA ILE A 73 -11.14 -12.54 10.79
C ILE A 73 -9.64 -12.71 10.53
N CYS A 74 -8.91 -13.40 11.41
CA CYS A 74 -7.48 -13.65 11.21
C CYS A 74 -7.21 -14.46 9.92
N ARG A 75 -8.06 -15.43 9.60
CA ARG A 75 -7.93 -16.22 8.36
C ARG A 75 -8.23 -15.41 7.11
N LEU A 76 -9.11 -14.40 7.17
CA LEU A 76 -9.41 -13.51 6.04
C LEU A 76 -8.25 -12.57 5.69
N VAL A 77 -7.38 -12.26 6.64
CA VAL A 77 -6.17 -11.46 6.38
C VAL A 77 -5.23 -12.21 5.43
N LEU A 78 -5.13 -13.53 5.54
CA LEU A 78 -4.21 -14.34 4.74
C LEU A 78 -4.43 -14.22 3.22
N PRO A 79 -5.63 -14.46 2.66
CA PRO A 79 -5.87 -14.27 1.23
C PRO A 79 -5.74 -12.80 0.81
N ALA A 80 -6.09 -11.85 1.67
CA ALA A 80 -5.94 -10.43 1.34
C ALA A 80 -4.46 -10.04 1.15
N VAL A 81 -3.60 -10.47 2.06
CA VAL A 81 -2.15 -10.29 1.96
C VAL A 81 -1.58 -11.06 0.76
N LEU A 82 -2.08 -12.27 0.49
CA LEU A 82 -1.66 -13.05 -0.68
C LEU A 82 -1.95 -12.32 -2.00
N VAL A 83 -3.12 -11.68 -2.13
CA VAL A 83 -3.45 -10.84 -3.29
C VAL A 83 -2.43 -9.71 -3.43
N MET A 84 -2.11 -8.99 -2.36
CA MET A 84 -1.13 -7.90 -2.40
C MET A 84 0.27 -8.40 -2.79
N ILE A 85 0.73 -9.52 -2.22
CA ILE A 85 2.02 -10.13 -2.57
C ILE A 85 2.04 -10.52 -4.05
N TYR A 86 0.98 -11.14 -4.54
CA TYR A 86 0.88 -11.56 -5.92
C TYR A 86 0.92 -10.37 -6.90
N LEU A 87 0.17 -9.30 -6.60
CA LEU A 87 0.21 -8.09 -7.41
C LEU A 87 1.60 -7.42 -7.35
N GLY A 88 2.23 -7.37 -6.18
CA GLY A 88 3.61 -6.88 -6.03
C GLY A 88 4.61 -7.68 -6.86
N TRP A 89 4.48 -9.01 -6.85
CA TRP A 89 5.30 -9.89 -7.68
C TRP A 89 5.13 -9.62 -9.18
N ILE A 90 3.90 -9.33 -9.67
CA ILE A 90 3.69 -8.94 -11.07
C ILE A 90 4.42 -7.63 -11.40
N VAL A 91 4.39 -6.66 -10.49
CA VAL A 91 5.08 -5.38 -10.66
C VAL A 91 6.59 -5.57 -10.79
N GLU A 92 7.19 -6.41 -9.95
CA GLU A 92 8.63 -6.65 -9.93
C GLU A 92 9.10 -7.55 -11.09
N GLU A 93 8.45 -8.69 -11.29
CA GLU A 93 8.90 -9.71 -12.23
C GLU A 93 8.51 -9.39 -13.68
N ASN A 94 7.36 -8.73 -13.89
CA ASN A 94 6.77 -8.53 -15.22
C ASN A 94 6.21 -7.12 -15.41
N PRO A 95 7.05 -6.06 -15.41
CA PRO A 95 6.60 -4.68 -15.53
C PRO A 95 5.83 -4.40 -16.84
N LYS A 96 6.23 -5.03 -17.95
CA LYS A 96 5.51 -4.91 -19.24
C LYS A 96 4.11 -5.53 -19.21
N LEU A 97 3.90 -6.57 -18.40
CA LEU A 97 2.58 -7.15 -18.21
C LEU A 97 1.74 -6.24 -17.31
N CYS A 98 2.34 -5.72 -16.23
CA CYS A 98 1.72 -4.74 -15.34
C CYS A 98 1.18 -3.53 -16.13
N ASP A 99 2.00 -2.90 -16.97
CA ASP A 99 1.58 -1.75 -17.79
C ASP A 99 0.42 -2.09 -18.73
N ARG A 100 0.44 -3.28 -19.34
CA ARG A 100 -0.64 -3.72 -20.23
C ARG A 100 -1.93 -3.95 -19.47
N LEU A 101 -1.88 -4.58 -18.29
CA LEU A 101 -3.04 -4.82 -17.45
C LEU A 101 -3.64 -3.49 -16.96
N ILE A 102 -2.81 -2.56 -16.49
CA ILE A 102 -3.27 -1.23 -16.06
C ILE A 102 -3.95 -0.49 -17.21
N ARG A 103 -3.39 -0.55 -18.43
CA ARG A 103 -4.02 0.06 -19.61
C ARG A 103 -5.32 -0.63 -20.00
N PHE A 104 -5.38 -1.95 -19.84
CA PHE A 104 -6.57 -2.74 -20.18
C PHE A 104 -7.75 -2.43 -19.25
N GLY A 105 -7.49 -2.19 -17.97
CA GLY A 105 -8.52 -1.89 -16.97
C GLY A 105 -9.12 -0.48 -17.01
N GLU A 106 -8.93 0.27 -18.12
CA GLU A 106 -9.36 1.67 -18.32
C GLU A 106 -9.20 2.54 -17.07
N PRO A 107 -8.03 3.17 -16.86
CA PRO A 107 -7.80 3.93 -15.64
C PRO A 107 -8.88 5.01 -15.51
N LEU A 108 -9.55 5.02 -14.36
CA LEU A 108 -10.42 6.12 -13.93
C LEU A 108 -9.76 7.47 -14.29
N PRO A 109 -10.56 8.51 -14.58
CA PRO A 109 -10.02 9.82 -14.98
C PRO A 109 -8.97 10.38 -14.00
N ASP A 110 -9.06 10.00 -12.71
CA ASP A 110 -8.02 10.19 -11.72
C ASP A 110 -7.09 8.96 -11.65
N LYS A 111 -5.85 9.10 -12.10
CA LYS A 111 -4.82 8.06 -11.95
C LYS A 111 -4.40 7.94 -10.48
N PRO A 112 -4.67 6.83 -9.79
CA PRO A 112 -4.23 6.66 -8.41
C PRO A 112 -2.70 6.58 -8.34
N GLU A 113 -2.08 7.27 -7.38
CA GLU A 113 -0.62 7.22 -7.16
C GLU A 113 -0.15 5.81 -6.79
N PHE A 114 -1.01 5.01 -6.15
CA PHE A 114 -0.70 3.64 -5.77
C PHE A 114 -1.09 2.65 -6.88
N LEU A 115 -0.07 2.09 -7.53
CA LEU A 115 -0.19 1.24 -8.74
C LEU A 115 -1.11 0.03 -8.58
N LEU A 116 -1.20 -0.54 -7.37
CA LEU A 116 -1.97 -1.77 -7.13
C LEU A 116 -3.47 -1.58 -7.36
N TYR A 117 -4.02 -0.36 -7.23
CA TYR A 117 -5.42 -0.09 -7.56
C TYR A 117 -5.70 -0.37 -9.04
N GLY A 118 -4.94 0.27 -9.93
CA GLY A 118 -5.10 0.08 -11.38
C GLY A 118 -4.77 -1.34 -11.83
N LEU A 119 -3.74 -1.95 -11.22
CA LEU A 119 -3.36 -3.31 -11.55
C LEU A 119 -4.43 -4.33 -11.16
N LEU A 120 -5.04 -4.20 -9.97
CA LEU A 120 -6.13 -5.07 -9.55
C LEU A 120 -7.32 -4.96 -10.51
N THR A 121 -7.73 -3.75 -10.88
CA THR A 121 -8.80 -3.53 -11.87
C THR A 121 -8.45 -4.20 -13.20
N GLY A 122 -7.25 -3.99 -13.71
CA GLY A 122 -6.78 -4.61 -14.96
C GLY A 122 -6.80 -6.14 -14.92
N VAL A 123 -6.38 -6.74 -13.80
CA VAL A 123 -6.43 -8.19 -13.61
C VAL A 123 -7.88 -8.69 -13.56
N THR A 124 -8.75 -8.01 -12.81
CA THR A 124 -10.17 -8.35 -12.70
C THR A 124 -10.86 -8.32 -14.07
N GLU A 125 -10.64 -7.27 -14.85
CA GLU A 125 -11.21 -7.14 -16.19
C GLU A 125 -10.66 -8.20 -17.15
N ALA A 126 -9.35 -8.48 -17.11
CA ALA A 126 -8.76 -9.51 -17.96
C ALA A 126 -9.32 -10.92 -17.65
N ILE A 127 -9.54 -11.22 -16.37
CA ILE A 127 -10.17 -12.46 -15.93
C ILE A 127 -11.63 -12.51 -16.41
N ASN A 128 -12.39 -11.44 -16.18
CA ASN A 128 -13.80 -11.35 -16.58
C ASN A 128 -13.96 -11.52 -18.09
N ALA A 129 -13.18 -10.81 -18.90
CA ALA A 129 -13.20 -10.92 -20.35
C ALA A 129 -12.95 -12.37 -20.82
N ARG A 130 -12.00 -13.07 -20.21
CA ARG A 130 -11.72 -14.48 -20.52
C ARG A 130 -12.86 -15.42 -20.10
N PHE A 131 -13.55 -15.12 -18.99
CA PHE A 131 -14.72 -15.88 -18.57
C PHE A 131 -15.90 -15.68 -19.52
N TYR A 132 -16.17 -14.45 -19.95
CA TYR A 132 -17.22 -14.17 -20.94
C TYR A 132 -16.95 -14.88 -22.27
N LEU A 133 -15.73 -14.79 -22.80
CA LEU A 133 -15.33 -15.48 -24.04
C LEU A 133 -15.46 -17.01 -23.97
N ARG A 134 -15.45 -17.60 -22.77
CA ARG A 134 -15.64 -19.05 -22.59
C ARG A 134 -17.08 -19.47 -22.30
N ARG A 135 -17.95 -18.53 -21.92
CA ARG A 135 -19.38 -18.80 -21.76
C ARG A 135 -20.10 -18.96 -23.10
N ASP A 136 -19.61 -18.33 -24.16
CA ASP A 136 -20.17 -18.47 -25.51
C ASP A 136 -19.85 -19.84 -26.17
N LEU A 137 -19.09 -20.71 -25.47
CA LEU A 137 -18.65 -22.03 -25.95
C LEU A 137 -19.30 -23.21 -25.18
N LEU A 138 -20.25 -22.95 -24.28
CA LEU A 138 -21.04 -23.94 -23.54
C LEU A 138 -22.52 -23.76 -23.84
#